data_AF-A0A4Q5KUP2-F1
#
_entry.id   AF-A0A4Q5KUP2-F1
#
_cell.length_a   1.000
_cell.length_b   1.000
_cell.length_c   1.000
_cell.angle_alpha   90.00
_cell.angle_beta   90.00
_cell.angle_gamma   90.00
#
_symmetry.space_group_name_H-M   'P 1'
#
loop_
_entity.id
_entity.type
_entity.pdbx_description
1 polymer ?
#
loop_
_entity_poly.entity_id
_entity_poly.type
_entity_poly.pdbx_seq_one_letter_code
_entity_poly.pdbx_strand_id
1 'polypeptide(L)'
;MHSQQFLNIDRLLSQTVFFWQFSAFHSSDYPWRTTHESLSHWLDGLTLVEVQELKRVPEKLTQALSVFIPEVHDLYELSQLEQLQAAKLVMPKGLDSGINGRKWQQITNLSALGIQYSQPQDQWLEWCGGKGYLGRVLNVASGKPVTTLEWQDALCHSGQEYADKHQLDMTFIQGDALATSASELIRANQHAIALHACGDLHVSLIQKGIDKSIDAITLSPCCFHLTQSSVYEGLSALSKQTQIRLSKDDLRLPLQETVTAGKRTQHHREQEMQYRLGFNALQQFVTGNDNYVPVPSIKKSLLSDGFEAFCQWASEHKNLQLPDDIDFFYWLNKGKEAFVVMEKCDLVQQVFKRPLEVWLCLDRALLLEEAGYEARIGEFCLKEDTPRNIVIQAKKA
;
A
#
# COMPACT_ATOMS: atom_id res chain seq x y z
N MET A 1 20.19 -13.57 -5.01
CA MET A 1 19.00 -13.89 -5.86
C MET A 1 18.18 -12.63 -6.10
N HIS A 2 17.89 -11.84 -5.06
CA HIS A 2 17.12 -10.59 -5.15
C HIS A 2 17.66 -9.59 -6.18
N SER A 3 18.98 -9.46 -6.33
CA SER A 3 19.58 -8.51 -7.29
C SER A 3 19.14 -8.77 -8.74
N GLN A 4 19.13 -10.03 -9.18
CA GLN A 4 18.72 -10.37 -10.54
C GLN A 4 17.22 -10.16 -10.76
N GLN A 5 16.40 -10.54 -9.76
CA GLN A 5 14.96 -10.32 -9.79
C GLN A 5 14.63 -8.82 -9.86
N PHE A 6 15.29 -8.00 -9.04
CA PHE A 6 15.17 -6.55 -9.04
C PHE A 6 15.50 -5.96 -10.41
N LEU A 7 16.67 -6.30 -10.97
CA LEU A 7 17.10 -5.79 -12.28
C LEU A 7 16.16 -6.19 -13.42
N ASN A 8 15.61 -7.41 -13.38
CA ASN A 8 14.66 -7.86 -14.38
C ASN A 8 13.33 -7.09 -14.28
N ILE A 9 12.78 -6.93 -13.07
CA ILE A 9 11.56 -6.16 -12.85
C ILE A 9 11.78 -4.69 -13.21
N ASP A 10 12.90 -4.09 -12.79
CA ASP A 10 13.28 -2.70 -13.08
C ASP A 10 13.32 -2.42 -14.58
N ARG A 11 13.98 -3.30 -15.35
CA ARG A 11 14.03 -3.20 -16.81
C ARG A 11 12.64 -3.25 -17.44
N LEU A 12 11.83 -4.23 -17.05
CA LEU A 12 10.50 -4.43 -17.64
C LEU A 12 9.53 -3.30 -17.27
N LEU A 13 9.56 -2.82 -16.01
CA LEU A 13 8.80 -1.64 -15.58
C LEU A 13 9.23 -0.39 -16.34
N SER A 14 10.53 -0.20 -16.56
CA SER A 14 11.06 0.92 -17.34
C SER A 14 10.60 0.88 -18.80
N GLN A 15 10.62 -0.30 -19.43
CA GLN A 15 10.17 -0.50 -20.82
C GLN A 15 8.67 -0.23 -20.98
N THR A 16 7.89 -0.49 -19.93
CA THR A 16 6.43 -0.37 -19.95
C THR A 16 5.91 0.87 -19.23
N VAL A 17 6.79 1.81 -18.84
CA VAL A 17 6.46 3.00 -18.02
C VAL A 17 5.26 3.79 -18.55
N PHE A 18 5.14 3.87 -19.88
CA PHE A 18 4.05 4.52 -20.59
C PHE A 18 2.65 3.98 -20.24
N PHE A 19 2.54 2.70 -19.86
CA PHE A 19 1.28 2.03 -19.55
C PHE A 19 0.85 2.11 -18.09
N TRP A 20 1.68 2.67 -17.20
CA TRP A 20 1.35 2.70 -15.79
C TRP A 20 1.69 3.99 -15.07
N GLN A 21 2.64 4.78 -15.55
CA GLN A 21 3.03 6.03 -14.91
C GLN A 21 2.20 7.23 -15.40
N PHE A 22 0.90 7.19 -15.12
CA PHE A 22 -0.03 8.29 -15.40
C PHE A 22 -1.22 8.23 -14.43
N SER A 23 -2.02 9.29 -14.38
CA SER A 23 -3.25 9.31 -13.58
C SER A 23 -4.45 8.89 -14.42
N ALA A 24 -4.98 7.68 -14.18
CA ALA A 24 -6.23 7.24 -14.81
C ALA A 24 -7.40 8.20 -14.54
N PHE A 25 -7.41 8.87 -13.38
CA PHE A 25 -8.44 9.85 -13.02
C PHE A 25 -8.33 11.15 -13.84
N HIS A 26 -7.11 11.57 -14.23
CA HIS A 26 -6.89 12.78 -15.03
C HIS A 26 -6.88 12.51 -16.54
N SER A 27 -6.89 11.23 -16.95
CA SER A 27 -6.94 10.84 -18.36
C SER A 27 -8.31 11.16 -18.96
N SER A 28 -8.34 12.10 -19.92
CA SER A 28 -9.53 12.34 -20.75
C SER A 28 -9.81 11.20 -21.74
N ASP A 29 -8.77 10.44 -22.09
CA ASP A 29 -8.78 9.27 -22.97
C ASP A 29 -7.59 8.35 -22.61
N TYR A 30 -7.49 7.17 -23.24
CA TYR A 30 -6.34 6.29 -23.08
C TYR A 30 -5.06 6.99 -23.54
N PRO A 31 -4.00 7.08 -22.71
CA PRO A 31 -2.72 7.67 -23.13
C PRO A 31 -2.14 7.03 -24.40
N TRP A 32 -2.45 5.75 -24.62
CA TRP A 32 -2.01 4.95 -25.77
C TRP A 32 -3.02 4.87 -26.92
N ARG A 33 -4.09 5.70 -26.94
CA ARG A 33 -5.17 5.64 -27.95
C ARG A 33 -4.67 5.44 -29.37
N THR A 34 -3.72 6.26 -29.80
CA THR A 34 -3.18 6.30 -31.16
C THR A 34 -1.91 5.48 -31.36
N THR A 35 -1.22 5.10 -30.28
CA THR A 35 0.04 4.33 -30.36
C THR A 35 -0.19 2.83 -30.24
N HIS A 36 -1.29 2.40 -29.60
CA HIS A 36 -1.65 1.00 -29.39
C HIS A 36 -3.13 0.79 -29.71
N GLU A 37 -3.48 0.91 -31.00
CA GLU A 37 -4.87 0.85 -31.48
C GLU A 37 -5.56 -0.49 -31.16
N SER A 38 -4.82 -1.60 -31.18
CA SER A 38 -5.37 -2.93 -30.86
C SER A 38 -5.78 -3.07 -29.40
N LEU A 39 -4.94 -2.61 -28.46
CA LEU A 39 -5.25 -2.54 -27.03
C LEU A 39 -6.45 -1.63 -26.78
N SER A 40 -6.42 -0.47 -27.42
CA SER A 40 -7.49 0.53 -27.42
C SER A 40 -8.83 -0.04 -27.88
N HIS A 41 -8.87 -0.74 -29.01
CA HIS A 41 -10.08 -1.37 -29.54
C HIS A 41 -10.60 -2.48 -28.63
N TRP A 42 -9.70 -3.31 -28.08
CA TRP A 42 -10.07 -4.33 -27.10
C TRP A 42 -10.70 -3.70 -25.85
N LEU A 43 -10.09 -2.66 -25.29
CA LEU A 43 -10.62 -1.94 -24.14
C LEU A 43 -12.00 -1.34 -24.44
N ASP A 44 -12.20 -0.73 -25.61
CA ASP A 44 -13.50 -0.16 -26.01
C ASP A 44 -14.61 -1.20 -26.03
N GLY A 45 -14.30 -2.43 -26.47
CA GLY A 45 -15.22 -3.57 -26.48
C GLY A 45 -15.63 -4.08 -25.10
N LEU A 46 -14.89 -3.77 -24.03
CA LEU A 46 -15.20 -4.23 -22.68
C LEU A 46 -16.34 -3.42 -22.04
N THR A 47 -17.26 -4.14 -21.41
CA THR A 47 -18.23 -3.60 -20.46
C THR A 47 -17.59 -3.36 -19.09
N LEU A 48 -18.19 -2.49 -18.27
CA LEU A 48 -17.72 -2.30 -16.89
C LEU A 48 -17.79 -3.58 -16.06
N VAL A 49 -18.73 -4.48 -16.32
CA VAL A 49 -18.83 -5.78 -15.62
C VAL A 49 -17.60 -6.64 -15.92
N GLU A 50 -17.22 -6.76 -17.20
CA GLU A 50 -16.03 -7.51 -17.61
C GLU A 50 -14.75 -6.90 -17.04
N VAL A 51 -14.65 -5.56 -17.01
CA VAL A 51 -13.53 -4.85 -16.36
C VAL A 51 -13.41 -5.26 -14.89
N GLN A 52 -14.53 -5.29 -14.13
CA GLN A 52 -14.51 -5.70 -12.73
C GLN A 52 -14.17 -7.19 -12.54
N GLU A 53 -14.61 -8.06 -13.45
CA GLU A 53 -14.28 -9.49 -13.40
C GLU A 53 -12.80 -9.74 -13.65
N LEU A 54 -12.22 -9.08 -14.66
CA LEU A 54 -10.80 -9.16 -14.96
C LEU A 54 -9.93 -8.64 -13.81
N LYS A 55 -10.29 -7.50 -13.19
CA LYS A 55 -9.58 -6.96 -12.01
C LYS A 55 -9.51 -7.95 -10.84
N ARG A 56 -10.45 -8.89 -10.73
CA ARG A 56 -10.49 -9.90 -9.66
C ARG A 56 -9.63 -11.13 -9.92
N VAL A 57 -9.20 -11.35 -11.16
CA VAL A 57 -8.44 -12.54 -11.55
C VAL A 57 -7.14 -12.11 -12.23
N PRO A 58 -6.10 -11.79 -11.44
CA PRO A 58 -4.83 -11.27 -11.97
C PRO A 58 -4.23 -12.11 -13.09
N GLU A 59 -4.26 -13.44 -12.95
CA GLU A 59 -3.76 -14.37 -13.98
C GLU A 59 -4.48 -14.18 -15.33
N LYS A 60 -5.82 -14.13 -15.33
CA LYS A 60 -6.61 -13.92 -16.55
C LYS A 60 -6.35 -12.54 -17.16
N LEU A 61 -6.23 -11.52 -16.32
CA LEU A 61 -5.93 -10.18 -16.78
C LEU A 61 -4.52 -10.09 -17.39
N THR A 62 -3.52 -10.68 -16.75
CA THR A 62 -2.16 -10.80 -17.29
C THR A 62 -2.17 -11.52 -18.64
N GLN A 63 -2.87 -12.66 -18.74
CA GLN A 63 -2.97 -13.41 -20.00
C GLN A 63 -3.60 -12.54 -21.10
N ALA A 64 -4.70 -11.86 -20.82
CA ALA A 64 -5.37 -10.98 -21.78
C ALA A 64 -4.48 -9.81 -22.22
N LEU A 65 -3.79 -9.16 -21.30
CA LEU A 65 -2.94 -8.00 -21.59
C LEU A 65 -1.59 -8.37 -22.23
N SER A 66 -1.08 -9.60 -22.01
CA SER A 66 0.19 -10.06 -22.59
C SER A 66 0.20 -10.11 -24.11
N VAL A 67 -0.97 -10.17 -24.75
CA VAL A 67 -1.11 -10.07 -26.21
C VAL A 67 -0.74 -8.67 -26.72
N PHE A 68 -0.96 -7.64 -25.90
CA PHE A 68 -0.73 -6.24 -26.25
C PHE A 68 0.56 -5.67 -25.64
N ILE A 69 0.93 -6.15 -24.44
CA ILE A 69 2.10 -5.73 -23.68
C ILE A 69 2.84 -7.00 -23.22
N PRO A 70 3.68 -7.62 -24.07
CA PRO A 70 4.29 -8.92 -23.79
C PRO A 70 5.05 -8.99 -22.45
N GLU A 71 5.66 -7.88 -22.03
CA GLU A 71 6.42 -7.76 -20.78
C GLU A 71 5.60 -8.05 -19.52
N VAL A 72 4.27 -7.90 -19.57
CA VAL A 72 3.42 -8.12 -18.39
C VAL A 72 3.40 -9.57 -17.92
N HIS A 73 3.66 -10.53 -18.82
CA HIS A 73 3.76 -11.94 -18.46
C HIS A 73 4.98 -12.17 -17.56
N ASP A 74 6.16 -11.73 -18.00
CA ASP A 74 7.40 -11.84 -17.22
C ASP A 74 7.31 -11.05 -15.92
N LEU A 75 6.72 -9.85 -15.94
CA LEU A 75 6.48 -9.07 -14.72
C LEU A 75 5.62 -9.83 -13.73
N TYR A 76 4.54 -10.47 -14.18
CA TYR A 76 3.67 -11.26 -13.33
C TYR A 76 4.40 -12.44 -12.69
N GLU A 77 5.16 -13.22 -13.47
CA GLU A 77 5.94 -14.37 -12.99
C GLU A 77 7.02 -13.94 -11.99
N LEU A 78 7.79 -12.90 -12.33
CA LEU A 78 8.84 -12.36 -11.44
C LEU A 78 8.28 -11.75 -10.15
N SER A 79 6.99 -11.44 -10.11
CA SER A 79 6.33 -10.86 -8.93
C SER A 79 5.58 -11.88 -8.09
N GLN A 80 5.61 -13.17 -8.47
CA GLN A 80 5.12 -14.23 -7.61
C GLN A 80 6.12 -14.44 -6.47
N LEU A 81 5.60 -14.38 -5.25
CA LEU A 81 6.37 -14.58 -4.03
C LEU A 81 5.89 -15.87 -3.36
N GLU A 82 6.82 -16.60 -2.77
CA GLU A 82 6.46 -17.78 -1.99
C GLU A 82 5.65 -17.39 -0.75
N GLN A 83 4.64 -18.20 -0.42
CA GLN A 83 3.94 -18.04 0.85
C GLN A 83 4.82 -18.61 1.96
N LEU A 84 5.30 -17.73 2.84
CA LEU A 84 6.06 -18.14 4.00
C LEU A 84 5.11 -18.73 5.04
N GLN A 85 5.36 -19.99 5.39
CA GLN A 85 4.56 -20.71 6.37
C GLN A 85 5.26 -20.75 7.72
N ALA A 86 4.48 -20.55 8.77
CA ALA A 86 4.91 -20.80 10.14
C ALA A 86 3.88 -21.62 10.90
N ALA A 87 4.33 -22.28 11.97
CA ALA A 87 3.44 -23.00 12.86
C ALA A 87 2.38 -22.05 13.44
N LYS A 88 1.10 -22.46 13.37
CA LYS A 88 0.00 -21.65 13.89
C LYS A 88 0.16 -21.46 15.40
N LEU A 89 0.09 -20.21 15.85
CA LEU A 89 0.16 -19.87 17.26
C LEU A 89 -1.14 -20.23 17.99
N VAL A 90 -1.01 -20.85 19.16
CA VAL A 90 -2.14 -21.14 20.05
C VAL A 90 -2.28 -20.01 21.06
N MET A 91 -3.28 -19.14 20.86
CA MET A 91 -3.47 -17.95 21.67
C MET A 91 -4.54 -18.14 22.76
N PRO A 92 -4.36 -17.57 23.96
CA PRO A 92 -5.40 -17.51 24.99
C PRO A 92 -6.66 -16.82 24.47
N LYS A 93 -7.83 -17.24 24.97
CA LYS A 93 -9.10 -16.62 24.64
C LYS A 93 -9.11 -15.15 25.07
N GLY A 94 -9.61 -14.27 24.19
CA GLY A 94 -9.79 -12.84 24.48
C GLY A 94 -8.59 -11.97 24.15
N LEU A 95 -7.44 -12.53 23.74
CA LEU A 95 -6.28 -11.75 23.30
C LEU A 95 -6.56 -10.95 22.01
N ASP A 96 -7.54 -11.40 21.23
CA ASP A 96 -8.07 -10.79 20.01
C ASP A 96 -9.13 -9.70 20.27
N SER A 97 -9.46 -9.42 21.54
CA SER A 97 -10.52 -8.47 21.89
C SER A 97 -10.26 -7.06 21.30
N GLY A 98 -11.25 -6.56 20.55
CA GLY A 98 -11.18 -5.28 19.86
C GLY A 98 -10.41 -5.28 18.54
N ILE A 99 -10.02 -6.45 18.03
CA ILE A 99 -9.32 -6.62 16.75
C ILE A 99 -10.28 -7.29 15.75
N ASN A 100 -10.38 -6.76 14.53
CA ASN A 100 -11.13 -7.44 13.48
C ASN A 100 -10.39 -8.70 12.99
N GLY A 101 -11.13 -9.69 12.46
CA GLY A 101 -10.56 -11.00 12.09
C GLY A 101 -9.39 -10.93 11.10
N ARG A 102 -9.48 -10.08 10.06
CA ARG A 102 -8.40 -9.92 9.07
C ARG A 102 -7.13 -9.34 9.67
N LYS A 103 -7.26 -8.35 10.56
CA LYS A 103 -6.13 -7.76 11.28
C LYS A 103 -5.53 -8.76 12.26
N TRP A 104 -6.36 -9.57 12.91
CA TRP A 104 -5.88 -10.64 13.80
C TRP A 104 -5.07 -11.70 13.05
N GLN A 105 -5.52 -12.10 11.85
CA GLN A 105 -4.77 -13.03 11.00
C GLN A 105 -3.40 -12.48 10.59
N GLN A 106 -3.34 -11.19 10.22
CA GLN A 106 -2.08 -10.53 9.90
C GLN A 106 -1.11 -10.52 11.09
N ILE A 107 -1.61 -10.13 12.27
CA ILE A 107 -0.81 -10.08 13.50
C ILE A 107 -0.26 -11.46 13.87
N THR A 108 -1.12 -12.47 13.88
CA THR A 108 -0.74 -13.84 14.31
C THR A 108 0.22 -14.50 13.31
N ASN A 109 0.01 -14.32 12.01
CA ASN A 109 0.91 -14.85 10.99
C ASN A 109 2.28 -14.17 11.02
N LEU A 110 2.32 -12.83 11.10
CA LEU A 110 3.60 -12.10 11.15
C LEU A 110 4.37 -12.45 12.43
N SER A 111 3.68 -12.58 13.57
CA SER A 111 4.28 -13.04 14.83
C SER A 111 4.86 -14.45 14.70
N ALA A 112 4.11 -15.38 14.11
CA ALA A 112 4.55 -16.76 13.92
C ALA A 112 5.83 -16.83 13.07
N LEU A 113 5.85 -16.08 11.97
CA LEU A 113 7.02 -15.99 11.10
C LEU A 113 8.22 -15.36 11.81
N GLY A 114 8.01 -14.27 12.56
CA GLY A 114 9.06 -13.63 13.34
C GLY A 114 9.69 -14.61 14.34
N ILE A 115 8.86 -15.28 15.14
CA ILE A 115 9.29 -16.24 16.18
C ILE A 115 10.05 -17.42 15.58
N GLN A 116 9.56 -17.98 14.46
CA GLN A 116 10.20 -19.12 13.82
C GLN A 116 11.52 -18.74 13.14
N TYR A 117 11.64 -17.50 12.67
CA TYR A 117 12.81 -17.04 11.93
C TYR A 117 14.01 -16.71 12.84
N SER A 118 13.80 -15.92 13.89
CA SER A 118 14.82 -15.66 14.91
C SER A 118 14.14 -15.26 16.23
N GLN A 119 14.52 -15.85 17.35
CA GLN A 119 14.09 -15.35 18.65
C GLN A 119 15.14 -14.41 19.23
N PRO A 120 14.74 -13.24 19.76
CA PRO A 120 15.68 -12.35 20.41
C PRO A 120 16.27 -13.01 21.66
N GLN A 121 17.53 -12.73 21.95
CA GLN A 121 18.14 -13.16 23.21
C GLN A 121 17.50 -12.40 24.37
N ASP A 122 17.40 -11.08 24.22
CA ASP A 122 16.91 -10.16 25.25
C ASP A 122 15.40 -9.93 25.14
N GLN A 123 14.98 -9.17 24.13
CA GLN A 123 13.60 -8.71 23.98
C GLN A 123 13.24 -8.44 22.52
N TRP A 124 11.93 -8.44 22.24
CA TRP A 124 11.40 -7.93 20.98
C TRP A 124 11.39 -6.40 20.98
N LEU A 125 11.51 -5.82 19.79
CA LEU A 125 11.20 -4.42 19.53
C LEU A 125 10.01 -4.34 18.56
N GLU A 126 8.83 -3.95 19.05
CA GLU A 126 7.68 -3.65 18.20
C GLU A 126 7.76 -2.18 17.74
N TRP A 127 7.87 -1.98 16.43
CA TRP A 127 8.04 -0.65 15.84
C TRP A 127 6.71 -0.10 15.32
N CYS A 128 6.32 1.09 15.78
CA CYS A 128 5.02 1.72 15.47
C CYS A 128 3.84 0.82 15.87
N GLY A 129 3.81 0.39 17.14
CA GLY A 129 2.92 -0.67 17.62
C GLY A 129 1.46 -0.28 17.85
N GLY A 130 1.11 1.00 17.87
CA GLY A 130 -0.21 1.47 18.25
C GLY A 130 -0.60 0.99 19.65
N LYS A 131 -1.64 0.14 19.74
CA LYS A 131 -2.07 -0.48 21.02
C LYS A 131 -1.24 -1.72 21.42
N GLY A 132 -0.19 -2.03 20.67
CA GLY A 132 0.73 -3.15 20.88
C GLY A 132 0.10 -4.53 20.71
N TYR A 133 -0.84 -4.68 19.77
CA TYR A 133 -1.49 -5.98 19.56
C TYR A 133 -0.52 -7.06 19.05
N LEU A 134 0.46 -6.67 18.24
CA LEU A 134 1.49 -7.59 17.76
C LEU A 134 2.45 -7.94 18.90
N GLY A 135 2.85 -6.97 19.73
CA GLY A 135 3.64 -7.21 20.94
C GLY A 135 2.97 -8.16 21.92
N ARG A 136 1.65 -8.07 22.13
CA ARG A 136 0.90 -9.02 22.97
C ARG A 136 1.06 -10.47 22.50
N VAL A 137 0.94 -10.70 21.19
CA VAL A 137 1.07 -12.04 20.61
C VAL A 137 2.50 -12.54 20.74
N LEU A 138 3.50 -11.69 20.46
CA LEU A 138 4.91 -12.04 20.64
C LEU A 138 5.23 -12.42 22.09
N ASN A 139 4.80 -11.62 23.06
CA ASN A 139 5.05 -11.86 24.47
C ASN A 139 4.46 -13.21 24.91
N VAL A 140 3.17 -13.45 24.60
CA VAL A 140 2.48 -14.69 24.98
C VAL A 140 3.07 -15.91 24.27
N ALA A 141 3.42 -15.79 22.98
CA ALA A 141 3.88 -16.92 22.17
C ALA A 141 5.35 -17.30 22.44
N SER A 142 6.21 -16.32 22.75
CA SER A 142 7.65 -16.55 22.93
C SER A 142 8.11 -16.50 24.39
N GLY A 143 7.31 -15.94 25.29
CA GLY A 143 7.69 -15.69 26.67
C GLY A 143 8.78 -14.60 26.84
N LYS A 144 9.07 -13.83 25.77
CA LYS A 144 10.09 -12.78 25.78
C LYS A 144 9.46 -11.40 26.07
N PRO A 145 10.18 -10.49 26.75
CA PRO A 145 9.76 -9.11 26.92
C PRO A 145 9.58 -8.41 25.56
N VAL A 146 8.72 -7.40 25.52
CA VAL A 146 8.50 -6.58 24.32
C VAL A 146 8.59 -5.09 24.65
N THR A 147 9.53 -4.39 24.02
CA THR A 147 9.51 -2.92 23.97
C THR A 147 8.72 -2.46 22.75
N THR A 148 7.73 -1.59 22.95
CA THR A 148 6.87 -1.04 21.88
C THR A 148 7.11 0.44 21.71
N LEU A 149 7.56 0.87 20.53
CA LEU A 149 7.65 2.29 20.16
C LEU A 149 6.34 2.74 19.52
N GLU A 150 5.76 3.82 20.00
CA GLU A 150 4.54 4.43 19.44
C GLU A 150 4.57 5.96 19.58
N TRP A 151 4.07 6.68 18.58
CA TRP A 151 4.09 8.14 18.55
C TRP A 151 3.01 8.76 19.43
N GLN A 152 1.80 8.20 19.41
CA GLN A 152 0.65 8.75 20.12
C GLN A 152 0.67 8.34 21.60
N ASP A 153 0.80 9.32 22.48
CA ASP A 153 0.80 9.15 23.93
C ASP A 153 -0.42 8.37 24.45
N ALA A 154 -1.61 8.71 23.97
CA ALA A 154 -2.85 8.02 24.34
C ALA A 154 -2.85 6.52 23.95
N LEU A 155 -2.17 6.14 22.86
CA LEU A 155 -2.03 4.74 22.47
C LEU A 155 -1.01 4.01 23.35
N CYS A 156 0.09 4.69 23.73
CA CYS A 156 1.07 4.16 24.68
C CYS A 156 0.41 3.86 26.03
N HIS A 157 -0.34 4.82 26.60
CA HIS A 157 -1.06 4.64 27.85
C HIS A 157 -2.07 3.49 27.76
N SER A 158 -2.91 3.47 26.72
CA SER A 158 -3.88 2.39 26.51
C SER A 158 -3.23 1.01 26.34
N GLY A 159 -2.05 0.96 25.72
CA GLY A 159 -1.25 -0.24 25.55
C GLY A 159 -0.67 -0.73 26.87
N GLN A 160 -0.05 0.16 27.65
CA GLN A 160 0.57 -0.15 28.93
C GLN A 160 -0.48 -0.61 29.96
N GLU A 161 -1.61 0.10 30.07
CA GLU A 161 -2.72 -0.31 30.94
C GLU A 161 -3.23 -1.72 30.62
N TYR A 162 -3.29 -2.08 29.34
CA TYR A 162 -3.67 -3.43 28.93
C TYR A 162 -2.61 -4.44 29.35
N ALA A 163 -1.32 -4.16 29.10
CA ALA A 163 -0.21 -5.03 29.44
C ALA A 163 -0.17 -5.30 30.96
N ASP A 164 -0.23 -4.24 31.77
CA ASP A 164 -0.21 -4.32 33.24
C ASP A 164 -1.38 -5.14 33.77
N LYS A 165 -2.60 -4.87 33.29
CA LYS A 165 -3.82 -5.58 33.69
C LYS A 165 -3.75 -7.08 33.38
N HIS A 166 -3.09 -7.46 32.29
CA HIS A 166 -2.96 -8.85 31.85
C HIS A 166 -1.61 -9.48 32.19
N GLN A 167 -0.78 -8.78 32.98
CA GLN A 167 0.55 -9.23 33.40
C GLN A 167 1.45 -9.62 32.21
N LEU A 168 1.37 -8.86 31.12
CA LEU A 168 2.23 -9.03 29.95
C LEU A 168 3.51 -8.24 30.16
N ASP A 169 4.66 -8.87 29.89
CA ASP A 169 5.97 -8.22 29.98
C ASP A 169 6.21 -7.32 28.76
N MET A 170 5.53 -6.17 28.77
CA MET A 170 5.57 -5.19 27.71
C MET A 170 5.83 -3.80 28.29
N THR A 171 6.70 -3.05 27.60
CA THR A 171 7.00 -1.65 27.92
C THR A 171 6.66 -0.78 26.71
N PHE A 172 5.78 0.19 26.89
CA PHE A 172 5.46 1.19 25.86
C PHE A 172 6.33 2.43 26.01
N ILE A 173 6.87 2.91 24.90
CA ILE A 173 7.71 4.10 24.83
C ILE A 173 7.11 5.06 23.82
N GLN A 174 6.75 6.25 24.30
CA GLN A 174 6.27 7.34 23.46
C GLN A 174 7.45 7.97 22.71
N GLY A 175 7.41 7.99 21.38
CA GLY A 175 8.49 8.57 20.58
C GLY A 175 8.24 8.60 19.08
N ASP A 176 8.97 9.48 18.41
CA ASP A 176 9.00 9.54 16.94
C ASP A 176 9.96 8.50 16.38
N ALA A 177 9.45 7.54 15.62
CA ALA A 177 10.27 6.57 14.91
C ALA A 177 11.23 7.20 13.89
N LEU A 178 10.97 8.43 13.40
CA LEU A 178 11.87 9.14 12.51
C LEU A 178 12.96 9.92 13.27
N ALA A 179 12.76 10.23 14.55
CA ALA A 179 13.74 10.99 15.34
C ALA A 179 15.01 10.18 15.63
N THR A 180 16.13 10.89 15.76
CA THR A 180 17.42 10.29 16.10
C THR A 180 17.38 9.53 17.43
N SER A 181 16.62 10.01 18.42
CA SER A 181 16.47 9.36 19.73
C SER A 181 15.86 7.96 19.66
N ALA A 182 15.05 7.64 18.64
CA ALA A 182 14.50 6.29 18.50
C ALA A 182 15.57 5.22 18.29
N SER A 183 16.76 5.60 17.81
CA SER A 183 17.91 4.70 17.68
C SER A 183 18.44 4.21 19.04
N GLU A 184 18.09 4.85 20.15
CA GLU A 184 18.46 4.41 21.52
C GLU A 184 17.68 3.16 21.96
N LEU A 185 16.54 2.87 21.32
CA LEU A 185 15.73 1.70 21.60
C LEU A 185 16.24 0.43 20.93
N ILE A 186 17.08 0.59 19.89
CA ILE A 186 17.61 -0.51 19.09
C ILE A 186 18.92 -1.00 19.67
N ARG A 187 18.99 -2.31 19.93
CA ARG A 187 20.13 -3.02 20.52
C ARG A 187 20.49 -4.22 19.65
N ALA A 188 21.76 -4.61 19.66
CA ALA A 188 22.28 -5.67 18.79
C ALA A 188 21.54 -7.01 18.96
N ASN A 189 21.16 -7.42 20.16
CA ASN A 189 20.57 -8.75 20.42
C ASN A 189 19.03 -8.79 20.34
N GLN A 190 18.41 -7.80 19.68
CA GLN A 190 16.96 -7.73 19.50
C GLN A 190 16.51 -8.28 18.15
N HIS A 191 15.25 -8.67 18.09
CA HIS A 191 14.52 -8.84 16.85
C HIS A 191 13.46 -7.74 16.76
N ALA A 192 13.60 -6.85 15.79
CA ALA A 192 12.58 -5.85 15.53
C ALA A 192 11.47 -6.39 14.63
N ILE A 193 10.22 -6.07 14.95
CA ILE A 193 9.06 -6.46 14.16
C ILE A 193 8.17 -5.25 13.85
N ALA A 194 7.61 -5.21 12.64
CA ALA A 194 6.69 -4.15 12.24
C ALA A 194 5.62 -4.62 11.23
N LEU A 195 4.34 -4.38 11.52
CA LEU A 195 3.24 -4.70 10.60
C LEU A 195 2.75 -3.47 9.80
N HIS A 196 2.67 -2.29 10.44
CA HIS A 196 2.16 -1.05 9.82
C HIS A 196 3.07 0.16 10.09
N ALA A 197 4.38 -0.05 10.03
CA ALA A 197 5.34 1.05 10.00
C ALA A 197 5.37 1.66 8.58
N CYS A 198 4.36 2.44 8.22
CA CYS A 198 4.16 2.94 6.86
C CYS A 198 5.26 3.87 6.34
N GLY A 199 5.63 3.74 5.06
CA GLY A 199 6.48 4.70 4.34
C GLY A 199 7.85 4.91 5.01
N ASP A 200 8.20 6.15 5.36
CA ASP A 200 9.50 6.41 5.98
C ASP A 200 9.69 5.70 7.34
N LEU A 201 8.62 5.27 8.00
CA LEU A 201 8.71 4.58 9.30
C LEU A 201 9.39 3.22 9.20
N HIS A 202 9.08 2.41 8.18
CA HIS A 202 9.79 1.14 7.95
C HIS A 202 11.19 1.36 7.40
N VAL A 203 11.42 2.44 6.63
CA VAL A 203 12.77 2.78 6.15
C VAL A 203 13.66 3.15 7.33
N SER A 204 13.14 3.97 8.26
CA SER A 204 13.82 4.35 9.49
C SER A 204 14.18 3.13 10.34
N LEU A 205 13.26 2.16 10.50
CA LEU A 205 13.57 0.91 11.21
C LEU A 205 14.75 0.17 10.58
N ILE A 206 14.74 0.00 9.25
CA ILE A 206 15.80 -0.70 8.51
C ILE A 206 17.14 0.01 8.70
N GLN A 207 17.20 1.32 8.43
CA GLN A 207 18.44 2.10 8.49
C GLN A 207 19.00 2.14 9.91
N LYS A 208 18.18 2.47 10.90
CA LYS A 208 18.63 2.49 12.31
C LYS A 208 18.99 1.09 12.81
N GLY A 209 18.29 0.06 12.34
CA GLY A 209 18.59 -1.35 12.61
C GLY A 209 19.98 -1.74 12.12
N ILE A 210 20.30 -1.39 10.87
CA ILE A 210 21.63 -1.59 10.28
C ILE A 210 22.70 -0.84 11.08
N ASP A 211 22.48 0.45 11.36
CA ASP A 211 23.43 1.30 12.09
C ASP A 211 23.75 0.75 13.50
N LYS A 212 22.77 0.11 14.13
CA LYS A 212 22.90 -0.50 15.46
C LYS A 212 23.20 -2.00 15.42
N SER A 213 23.38 -2.57 14.22
CA SER A 213 23.65 -3.99 14.02
C SER A 213 22.67 -4.89 14.75
N ILE A 214 21.37 -4.61 14.63
CA ILE A 214 20.30 -5.44 15.20
C ILE A 214 20.40 -6.88 14.65
N ASP A 215 20.12 -7.89 15.47
CA ASP A 215 20.24 -9.31 15.10
C ASP A 215 19.27 -9.68 13.98
N ALA A 216 18.00 -9.28 14.11
CA ALA A 216 16.99 -9.62 13.13
C ALA A 216 15.92 -8.55 12.95
N ILE A 217 15.33 -8.52 11.76
CA ILE A 217 14.19 -7.69 11.41
C ILE A 217 13.14 -8.55 10.68
N THR A 218 11.88 -8.46 11.10
CA THR A 218 10.72 -8.99 10.37
C THR A 218 9.74 -7.84 10.14
N LEU A 219 9.51 -7.42 8.90
CA LEU A 219 8.59 -6.32 8.62
C LEU A 219 7.70 -6.55 7.40
N SER A 220 6.50 -5.99 7.44
CA SER A 220 5.62 -5.84 6.27
C SER A 220 5.65 -4.37 5.82
N PRO A 221 6.43 -4.01 4.78
CA PRO A 221 6.43 -2.65 4.26
C PRO A 221 5.07 -2.31 3.63
N CYS A 222 4.53 -1.13 3.94
CA CYS A 222 3.28 -0.67 3.33
C CYS A 222 3.25 0.85 3.19
N CYS A 223 2.34 1.34 2.34
CA CYS A 223 2.09 2.77 2.17
C CYS A 223 3.33 3.58 1.75
N PHE A 224 4.05 3.12 0.72
CA PHE A 224 5.30 3.73 0.25
C PHE A 224 5.22 5.24 -0.07
N HIS A 225 4.04 5.74 -0.43
CA HIS A 225 3.79 7.18 -0.66
C HIS A 225 3.89 8.06 0.59
N LEU A 226 3.86 7.49 1.81
CA LEU A 226 4.02 8.21 3.08
C LEU A 226 5.51 8.47 3.36
N THR A 227 6.13 9.16 2.42
CA THR A 227 7.53 9.61 2.50
C THR A 227 7.60 11.13 2.53
N GLN A 228 8.66 11.68 3.13
CA GLN A 228 8.93 13.11 3.13
C GLN A 228 9.28 13.59 1.72
N SER A 229 10.17 12.87 1.01
CA SER A 229 10.66 13.26 -0.31
C SER A 229 9.54 13.26 -1.35
N SER A 230 9.57 14.23 -2.27
CA SER A 230 8.57 14.33 -3.36
C SER A 230 8.73 13.24 -4.41
N VAL A 231 9.93 12.66 -4.50
CA VAL A 231 10.30 11.58 -5.42
C VAL A 231 10.91 10.45 -4.61
N TYR A 232 10.64 9.21 -5.00
CA TYR A 232 11.23 8.04 -4.38
C TYR A 232 12.76 8.06 -4.49
N GLU A 233 13.43 7.92 -3.36
CA GLU A 233 14.88 7.79 -3.28
C GLU A 233 15.22 6.31 -3.07
N GLY A 234 15.95 5.74 -4.03
CA GLY A 234 16.40 4.35 -3.95
C GLY A 234 17.27 4.11 -2.71
N LEU A 235 17.03 3.00 -2.02
CA LEU A 235 17.71 2.67 -0.77
C LEU A 235 19.04 1.95 -1.03
N SER A 236 18.98 0.86 -1.79
CA SER A 236 20.11 0.03 -2.22
C SER A 236 20.95 0.70 -3.31
N ALA A 237 22.18 0.22 -3.51
CA ALA A 237 23.07 0.69 -4.56
C ALA A 237 22.49 0.45 -5.98
N LEU A 238 21.76 -0.65 -6.18
CA LEU A 238 21.10 -0.95 -7.46
C LEU A 238 19.91 -0.03 -7.72
N SER A 239 19.06 0.20 -6.72
CA SER A 239 17.91 1.09 -6.85
C SER A 239 18.32 2.54 -7.12
N LYS A 240 19.44 3.00 -6.53
CA LYS A 240 19.99 4.33 -6.83
C LYS A 240 20.41 4.54 -8.30
N GLN A 241 20.62 3.46 -9.05
CA GLN A 241 21.01 3.49 -10.47
C GLN A 241 19.82 3.37 -11.44
N THR A 242 18.61 3.12 -10.93
CA THR A 242 17.41 2.99 -11.77
C THR A 242 17.11 4.30 -12.52
N GLN A 243 16.56 4.16 -13.72
CA GLN A 243 16.01 5.27 -14.49
C GLN A 243 14.56 5.57 -14.10
N ILE A 244 13.88 4.65 -13.41
CA ILE A 244 12.52 4.88 -12.91
C ILE A 244 12.57 6.03 -11.88
N ARG A 245 11.63 6.97 -12.01
CA ARG A 245 11.47 8.11 -11.09
C ARG A 245 10.03 8.13 -10.62
N LEU A 246 9.77 7.65 -9.40
CA LEU A 246 8.42 7.56 -8.85
C LEU A 246 8.09 8.80 -8.02
N SER A 247 7.03 9.51 -8.37
CA SER A 247 6.44 10.54 -7.50
C SER A 247 5.65 9.91 -6.35
N LYS A 248 5.18 10.73 -5.39
CA LYS A 248 4.24 10.26 -4.36
C LYS A 248 2.96 9.66 -4.94
N ASP A 249 2.49 10.16 -6.08
CA ASP A 249 1.30 9.63 -6.73
C ASP A 249 1.57 8.26 -7.36
N ASP A 250 2.75 8.07 -7.96
CA ASP A 250 3.15 6.76 -8.49
C ASP A 250 3.30 5.73 -7.37
N LEU A 251 3.83 6.13 -6.21
CA LEU A 251 3.94 5.28 -5.02
C LEU A 251 2.58 4.91 -4.41
N ARG A 252 1.47 5.53 -4.84
CA ARG A 252 0.12 5.09 -4.48
C ARG A 252 -0.37 3.94 -5.34
N LEU A 253 0.18 3.73 -6.53
CA LEU A 253 -0.31 2.73 -7.47
C LEU A 253 -0.37 1.30 -6.85
N PRO A 254 0.68 0.80 -6.16
CA PRO A 254 0.61 -0.48 -5.45
C PRO A 254 -0.50 -0.54 -4.38
N LEU A 255 -0.91 0.60 -3.86
CA LEU A 255 -1.88 0.71 -2.77
C LEU A 255 -3.33 0.79 -3.26
N GLN A 256 -3.55 0.98 -4.55
CA GLN A 256 -4.91 1.10 -5.10
C GLN A 256 -5.62 -0.25 -5.19
N GLU A 257 -4.94 -1.36 -4.90
CA GLU A 257 -5.58 -2.66 -4.81
C GLU A 257 -6.55 -2.73 -3.63
N THR A 258 -7.81 -3.05 -3.89
CA THR A 258 -8.84 -3.15 -2.87
C THR A 258 -9.29 -4.58 -2.67
N VAL A 259 -9.34 -5.04 -1.41
CA VAL A 259 -10.06 -6.26 -1.07
C VAL A 259 -11.55 -6.07 -1.39
N THR A 260 -12.18 -7.09 -1.95
CA THR A 260 -13.57 -7.11 -2.41
C THR A 260 -14.50 -6.41 -1.41
N ALA A 261 -14.89 -5.18 -1.71
CA ALA A 261 -15.86 -4.44 -0.92
C ALA A 261 -17.27 -4.98 -1.24
N GLY A 262 -18.17 -5.01 -0.26
CA GLY A 262 -19.55 -5.42 -0.51
C GLY A 262 -20.21 -4.54 -1.59
N LYS A 263 -21.19 -5.08 -2.33
CA LYS A 263 -21.84 -4.42 -3.48
C LYS A 263 -22.25 -2.96 -3.20
N ARG A 264 -22.77 -2.67 -2.01
CA ARG A 264 -23.14 -1.32 -1.58
C ARG A 264 -21.96 -0.35 -1.54
N THR A 265 -20.81 -0.79 -1.02
CA THR A 265 -19.60 0.03 -0.96
C THR A 265 -19.03 0.27 -2.35
N GLN A 266 -19.11 -0.73 -3.23
CA GLN A 266 -18.70 -0.58 -4.63
C GLN A 266 -19.57 0.47 -5.36
N HIS A 267 -20.89 0.41 -5.20
CA HIS A 267 -21.79 1.39 -5.81
C HIS A 267 -21.55 2.82 -5.31
N HIS A 268 -21.33 2.99 -4.00
CA HIS A 268 -20.98 4.32 -3.46
C HIS A 268 -19.66 4.85 -4.03
N ARG A 269 -18.63 3.99 -4.18
CA ARG A 269 -17.35 4.40 -4.77
C ARG A 269 -17.53 4.82 -6.23
N GLU A 270 -18.29 4.04 -7.00
CA GLU A 270 -18.60 4.37 -8.39
C GLU A 270 -19.32 5.73 -8.49
N GLN A 271 -20.39 5.93 -7.71
CA GLN A 271 -21.12 7.20 -7.67
C GLN A 271 -20.21 8.37 -7.29
N GLU A 272 -19.37 8.19 -6.27
CA GLU A 272 -18.42 9.21 -5.85
C GLU A 272 -17.42 9.57 -6.96
N MET A 273 -16.87 8.58 -7.65
CA MET A 273 -15.93 8.83 -8.75
C MET A 273 -16.60 9.53 -9.93
N GLN A 274 -17.82 9.12 -10.31
CA GLN A 274 -18.61 9.79 -11.35
C GLN A 274 -18.87 11.27 -10.98
N TYR A 275 -19.18 11.56 -9.72
CA TYR A 275 -19.42 12.93 -9.25
C TYR A 275 -18.13 13.75 -9.27
N ARG A 276 -17.01 13.18 -8.80
CA ARG A 276 -15.70 13.86 -8.85
C ARG A 276 -15.26 14.16 -10.28
N LEU A 277 -15.46 13.23 -11.22
CA LEU A 277 -15.13 13.41 -12.63
C LEU A 277 -16.06 14.43 -13.33
N GLY A 278 -17.36 14.38 -13.04
CA GLY A 278 -18.32 15.35 -13.56
C GLY A 278 -18.04 16.77 -13.07
N PHE A 279 -17.72 16.92 -11.77
CA PHE A 279 -17.33 18.20 -11.20
C PHE A 279 -16.00 18.70 -11.76
N ASN A 280 -15.02 17.80 -11.98
CA ASN A 280 -13.76 18.18 -12.63
C ASN A 280 -14.02 18.77 -14.02
N ALA A 281 -14.82 18.10 -14.85
CA ALA A 281 -15.16 18.60 -16.18
C ALA A 281 -15.88 19.96 -16.14
N LEU A 282 -16.83 20.13 -15.20
CA LEU A 282 -17.51 21.41 -14.96
C LEU A 282 -16.53 22.51 -14.53
N GLN A 283 -15.63 22.21 -13.60
CA GLN A 283 -14.65 23.18 -13.11
C GLN A 283 -13.69 23.61 -14.22
N GLN A 284 -13.22 22.69 -15.06
CA GLN A 284 -12.35 23.00 -16.21
C GLN A 284 -13.08 23.93 -17.18
N PHE A 285 -14.35 23.66 -17.46
CA PHE A 285 -15.18 24.52 -18.30
C PHE A 285 -15.37 25.93 -17.73
N VAL A 286 -15.71 26.04 -16.44
CA VAL A 286 -15.98 27.34 -15.79
C VAL A 286 -14.69 28.17 -15.66
N THR A 287 -13.56 27.54 -15.37
CA THR A 287 -12.31 28.25 -15.08
C THR A 287 -11.37 28.39 -16.28
N GLY A 288 -11.59 27.64 -17.36
CA GLY A 288 -10.64 27.51 -18.47
C GLY A 288 -9.29 26.90 -18.05
N ASN A 289 -9.23 26.26 -16.88
CA ASN A 289 -8.01 25.71 -16.30
C ASN A 289 -8.13 24.19 -16.19
N ASP A 290 -7.29 23.48 -16.93
CA ASP A 290 -7.28 22.02 -16.99
C ASP A 290 -6.64 21.36 -15.75
N ASN A 291 -6.07 22.13 -14.83
CA ASN A 291 -5.48 21.59 -13.61
C ASN A 291 -6.55 21.01 -12.69
N TYR A 292 -6.35 19.75 -12.30
CA TYR A 292 -7.22 19.07 -11.35
C TYR A 292 -7.23 19.77 -9.99
N VAL A 293 -8.43 20.00 -9.46
CA VAL A 293 -8.65 20.61 -8.15
C VAL A 293 -9.16 19.54 -7.16
N PRO A 294 -8.31 19.00 -6.27
CA PRO A 294 -8.68 17.86 -5.43
C PRO A 294 -9.73 18.21 -4.38
N VAL A 295 -10.93 17.62 -4.45
CA VAL A 295 -11.99 17.85 -3.46
C VAL A 295 -11.82 16.96 -2.21
N PRO A 296 -12.09 17.47 -0.99
CA PRO A 296 -11.91 16.73 0.27
C PRO A 296 -12.68 15.40 0.34
N SER A 297 -12.41 14.62 1.39
CA SER A 297 -13.23 13.45 1.73
C SER A 297 -14.66 13.87 2.07
N ILE A 298 -15.64 13.19 1.49
CA ILE A 298 -17.06 13.53 1.64
C ILE A 298 -17.78 12.61 2.64
N LYS A 299 -18.85 13.13 3.24
CA LYS A 299 -19.81 12.29 3.95
C LYS A 299 -20.67 11.54 2.94
N LYS A 300 -21.02 10.29 3.25
CA LYS A 300 -21.90 9.47 2.38
C LYS A 300 -23.26 10.11 2.11
N SER A 301 -23.78 10.91 3.04
CA SER A 301 -25.05 11.63 2.86
C SER A 301 -25.01 12.58 1.66
N LEU A 302 -23.87 13.23 1.40
CA LEU A 302 -23.73 14.17 0.28
C LEU A 302 -23.95 13.49 -1.08
N LEU A 303 -23.56 12.22 -1.22
CA LEU A 303 -23.83 11.45 -2.45
C LEU A 303 -25.32 11.16 -2.63
N SER A 304 -26.05 10.96 -1.52
CA SER A 304 -27.50 10.75 -1.55
C SER A 304 -28.27 12.01 -1.92
N ASP A 305 -27.72 13.19 -1.59
CA ASP A 305 -28.32 14.50 -1.88
C ASP A 305 -28.22 14.89 -3.36
N GLY A 306 -27.46 14.13 -4.15
CA GLY A 306 -27.37 14.25 -5.60
C GLY A 306 -26.17 15.04 -6.11
N PHE A 307 -26.01 15.06 -7.44
CA PHE A 307 -24.83 15.64 -8.08
C PHE A 307 -24.77 17.17 -7.97
N GLU A 308 -25.92 17.84 -8.04
CA GLU A 308 -26.01 19.29 -7.84
C GLU A 308 -25.54 19.70 -6.44
N ALA A 309 -26.04 19.03 -5.39
CA ALA A 309 -25.61 19.26 -4.02
C ALA A 309 -24.10 19.02 -3.84
N PHE A 310 -23.56 17.99 -4.48
CA PHE A 310 -22.13 17.73 -4.51
C PHE A 310 -21.35 18.87 -5.19
N CYS A 311 -21.81 19.37 -6.34
CA CYS A 311 -21.15 20.46 -7.06
C CYS A 311 -21.19 21.79 -6.29
N GLN A 312 -22.31 22.13 -5.65
CA GLN A 312 -22.44 23.31 -4.80
C GLN A 312 -21.46 23.21 -3.62
N TRP A 313 -21.49 22.10 -2.89
CA TRP A 313 -20.57 21.82 -1.79
C TRP A 313 -19.10 21.91 -2.23
N ALA A 314 -18.75 21.28 -3.35
CA ALA A 314 -17.39 21.27 -3.86
C ALA A 314 -16.93 22.67 -4.27
N SER A 315 -17.83 23.47 -4.87
CA SER A 315 -17.53 24.83 -5.32
C SER A 315 -17.31 25.78 -4.15
N GLU A 316 -18.09 25.67 -3.08
CA GLU A 316 -17.86 26.39 -1.82
C GLU A 316 -16.46 26.07 -1.26
N HIS A 317 -16.10 24.78 -1.19
CA HIS A 317 -14.78 24.36 -0.71
C HIS A 317 -13.61 24.82 -1.59
N LYS A 318 -13.87 25.12 -2.86
CA LYS A 318 -12.87 25.54 -3.85
C LYS A 318 -12.91 27.02 -4.19
N ASN A 319 -13.77 27.79 -3.53
CA ASN A 319 -14.04 29.19 -3.86
C ASN A 319 -14.34 29.39 -5.34
N LEU A 320 -15.04 28.43 -5.95
CA LEU A 320 -15.47 28.47 -7.34
C LEU A 320 -16.88 29.07 -7.40
N GLN A 321 -17.08 30.06 -8.25
CA GLN A 321 -18.41 30.58 -8.56
C GLN A 321 -18.95 29.82 -9.77
N LEU A 322 -20.06 29.11 -9.54
CA LEU A 322 -20.77 28.37 -10.57
C LEU A 322 -21.78 29.30 -11.27
N PRO A 323 -21.89 29.28 -12.61
CA PRO A 323 -22.97 29.97 -13.31
C PRO A 323 -24.37 29.52 -12.85
N ASP A 324 -25.35 30.44 -12.92
CA ASP A 324 -26.73 30.16 -12.49
C ASP A 324 -27.47 29.19 -13.43
N ASP A 325 -26.99 29.01 -14.66
CA ASP A 325 -27.60 28.23 -15.74
C ASP A 325 -26.90 26.90 -16.03
N ILE A 326 -26.20 26.32 -15.04
CA ILE A 326 -25.53 25.03 -15.19
C ILE A 326 -26.52 23.90 -15.44
N ASP A 327 -26.32 23.18 -16.55
CA ASP A 327 -26.92 21.87 -16.78
C ASP A 327 -26.17 20.78 -16.00
N PHE A 328 -26.59 20.53 -14.76
CA PHE A 328 -26.00 19.49 -13.91
C PHE A 328 -26.16 18.08 -14.50
N PHE A 329 -27.20 17.83 -15.31
CA PHE A 329 -27.41 16.53 -15.94
C PHE A 329 -26.36 16.26 -17.02
N TYR A 330 -26.04 17.27 -17.83
CA TYR A 330 -24.97 17.22 -18.81
C TYR A 330 -23.62 16.87 -18.17
N TRP A 331 -23.23 17.58 -17.11
CA TRP A 331 -21.95 17.36 -16.42
C TRP A 331 -21.88 16.02 -15.68
N LEU A 332 -23.01 15.55 -15.14
CA LEU A 332 -23.09 14.21 -14.58
C LEU A 332 -22.85 13.13 -15.63
N ASN A 333 -23.42 13.29 -16.84
CA ASN A 333 -23.17 12.36 -17.93
C ASN A 333 -21.71 12.39 -18.39
N LYS A 334 -21.07 13.57 -18.42
CA LYS A 334 -19.62 13.67 -18.64
C LYS A 334 -18.82 12.92 -17.59
N GLY A 335 -19.20 13.01 -16.32
CA GLY A 335 -18.60 12.23 -15.25
C GLY A 335 -18.75 10.71 -15.43
N LYS A 336 -19.91 10.24 -15.91
CA LYS A 336 -20.14 8.82 -16.21
C LYS A 336 -19.33 8.32 -17.40
N GLU A 337 -19.23 9.11 -18.46
CA GLU A 337 -18.38 8.80 -19.63
C GLU A 337 -16.90 8.69 -19.21
N ALA A 338 -16.39 9.69 -18.49
CA ALA A 338 -15.02 9.69 -17.99
C ALA A 338 -14.74 8.54 -17.02
N PHE A 339 -15.73 8.14 -16.21
CA PHE A 339 -15.58 7.01 -15.29
C PHE A 339 -15.30 5.69 -16.03
N VAL A 340 -15.93 5.47 -17.19
CA VAL A 340 -15.67 4.28 -18.01
C VAL A 340 -14.23 4.26 -18.51
N VAL A 341 -13.73 5.39 -19.01
CA VAL A 341 -12.34 5.54 -19.48
C VAL A 341 -11.38 5.30 -18.32
N MET A 342 -11.61 5.94 -17.17
CA MET A 342 -10.81 5.79 -15.96
C MET A 342 -10.72 4.33 -15.52
N GLU A 343 -11.84 3.60 -15.46
CA GLU A 343 -11.86 2.21 -15.02
C GLU A 343 -11.08 1.28 -15.97
N LYS A 344 -11.10 1.57 -17.28
CA LYS A 344 -10.34 0.84 -18.31
C LYS A 344 -8.85 1.19 -18.29
N CYS A 345 -8.47 2.43 -18.01
CA CYS A 345 -7.09 2.80 -17.70
C CYS A 345 -6.58 2.06 -16.45
N ASP A 346 -7.34 2.07 -15.35
CA ASP A 346 -6.98 1.36 -14.11
C ASP A 346 -6.91 -0.16 -14.31
N LEU A 347 -7.68 -0.73 -15.25
CA LEU A 347 -7.56 -2.14 -15.64
C LEU A 347 -6.16 -2.45 -16.17
N VAL A 348 -5.60 -1.60 -17.03
CA VAL A 348 -4.23 -1.77 -17.53
C VAL A 348 -3.21 -1.56 -16.40
N GLN A 349 -3.40 -0.53 -15.56
CA GLN A 349 -2.49 -0.28 -14.44
C GLN A 349 -2.48 -1.42 -13.40
N GLN A 350 -3.56 -2.21 -13.31
CA GLN A 350 -3.70 -3.30 -12.34
C GLN A 350 -2.57 -4.33 -12.42
N VAL A 351 -2.07 -4.67 -13.61
CA VAL A 351 -0.99 -5.67 -13.75
C VAL A 351 0.37 -5.17 -13.28
N PHE A 352 0.54 -3.86 -13.11
CA PHE A 352 1.79 -3.24 -12.65
C PHE A 352 1.83 -3.01 -11.13
N LYS A 353 0.68 -3.07 -10.45
CA LYS A 353 0.58 -2.80 -9.00
C LYS A 353 1.47 -3.73 -8.17
N ARG A 354 1.37 -5.04 -8.38
CA ARG A 354 2.17 -6.04 -7.65
C ARG A 354 3.65 -6.01 -8.03
N PRO A 355 4.04 -5.93 -9.32
CA PRO A 355 5.44 -5.76 -9.68
C PRO A 355 6.11 -4.52 -9.07
N LEU A 356 5.42 -3.38 -9.02
CA LEU A 356 5.93 -2.19 -8.34
C LEU A 356 6.08 -2.41 -6.83
N GLU A 357 5.13 -3.09 -6.18
CA GLU A 357 5.23 -3.45 -4.76
C GLU A 357 6.45 -4.34 -4.49
N VAL A 358 6.66 -5.37 -5.31
CA VAL A 358 7.79 -6.30 -5.21
C VAL A 358 9.11 -5.57 -5.47
N TRP A 359 9.17 -4.69 -6.48
CA TRP A 359 10.34 -3.86 -6.75
C TRP A 359 10.73 -2.98 -5.55
N LEU A 360 9.74 -2.34 -4.91
CA LEU A 360 9.96 -1.54 -3.70
C LEU A 360 10.42 -2.40 -2.50
N CYS A 361 9.88 -3.61 -2.34
CA CYS A 361 10.30 -4.53 -1.28
C CYS A 361 11.71 -5.10 -1.53
N LEU A 362 12.05 -5.40 -2.78
CA LEU A 362 13.38 -5.85 -3.18
C LEU A 362 14.44 -4.80 -2.87
N ASP A 363 14.16 -3.51 -3.09
CA ASP A 363 15.08 -2.43 -2.73
C ASP A 363 15.46 -2.44 -1.22
N ARG A 364 14.48 -2.72 -0.36
CA ARG A 364 14.68 -2.84 1.11
C ARG A 364 15.49 -4.08 1.47
N ALA A 365 15.20 -5.22 0.85
CA ALA A 365 15.96 -6.44 1.05
C ALA A 365 17.41 -6.29 0.56
N LEU A 366 17.62 -5.64 -0.58
CA LEU A 366 18.95 -5.37 -1.12
C LEU A 366 19.77 -4.46 -0.20
N LEU A 367 19.17 -3.42 0.38
CA LEU A 367 19.86 -2.60 1.39
C LEU A 367 20.31 -3.44 2.60
N LEU A 368 19.47 -4.38 3.06
CA LEU A 368 19.82 -5.28 4.16
C LEU A 368 20.95 -6.24 3.77
N GLU A 369 20.91 -6.81 2.56
CA GLU A 369 21.98 -7.66 2.02
C GLU A 369 23.31 -6.91 1.89
N GLU A 370 23.29 -5.67 1.37
CA GLU A 370 24.44 -4.78 1.28
C GLU A 370 25.05 -4.48 2.66
N ALA A 371 24.22 -4.47 3.71
CA ALA A 371 24.63 -4.33 5.10
C ALA A 371 25.06 -5.65 5.78
N GLY A 372 25.16 -6.75 5.03
CA GLY A 372 25.60 -8.05 5.52
C GLY A 372 24.53 -8.85 6.29
N TYR A 373 23.25 -8.64 5.96
CA TYR A 373 22.16 -9.49 6.44
C TYR A 373 21.80 -10.56 5.42
N GLU A 374 21.44 -11.75 5.90
CA GLU A 374 20.73 -12.74 5.10
C GLU A 374 19.25 -12.36 5.04
N ALA A 375 18.79 -11.86 3.90
CA ALA A 375 17.40 -11.43 3.71
C ALA A 375 16.58 -12.47 2.92
N ARG A 376 15.27 -12.52 3.20
CA ARG A 376 14.27 -13.21 2.37
C ARG A 376 12.99 -12.38 2.28
N ILE A 377 12.30 -12.51 1.15
CA ILE A 377 11.00 -11.88 0.89
C ILE A 377 9.98 -12.98 0.59
N GLY A 378 8.76 -12.82 1.11
CA GLY A 378 7.65 -13.69 0.74
C GLY A 378 6.31 -13.12 1.17
N GLU A 379 5.26 -13.94 1.11
CA GLU A 379 3.92 -13.56 1.56
C GLU A 379 3.63 -14.13 2.95
N PHE A 380 3.17 -13.30 3.89
CA PHE A 380 2.86 -13.75 5.26
C PHE A 380 1.38 -14.06 5.51
N CYS A 381 0.48 -13.62 4.63
CA CYS A 381 -0.95 -13.88 4.76
C CYS A 381 -1.61 -13.94 3.38
N LEU A 382 -2.87 -14.40 3.36
CA LEU A 382 -3.63 -14.45 2.12
C LEU A 382 -3.96 -13.02 1.65
N LYS A 383 -4.01 -12.85 0.33
CA LYS A 383 -4.36 -11.57 -0.31
C LYS A 383 -5.76 -11.07 0.09
N GLU A 384 -6.66 -11.99 0.44
CA GLU A 384 -8.01 -11.70 0.93
C GLU A 384 -8.03 -11.04 2.33
N ASP A 385 -7.00 -11.30 3.14
CA ASP A 385 -6.83 -10.65 4.45
C ASP A 385 -6.36 -9.20 4.26
N THR A 386 -5.36 -9.03 3.39
CA THR A 386 -4.83 -7.74 2.94
C THR A 386 -4.06 -7.93 1.63
N PRO A 387 -4.15 -7.00 0.67
CA PRO A 387 -3.29 -7.05 -0.51
C PRO A 387 -1.84 -6.69 -0.19
N ARG A 388 -1.60 -5.98 0.93
CA ARG A 388 -0.25 -5.69 1.45
C ARG A 388 0.23 -6.85 2.30
N ASN A 389 0.48 -7.98 1.63
CA ASN A 389 0.81 -9.26 2.27
C ASN A 389 2.29 -9.64 2.15
N ILE A 390 3.16 -8.74 1.66
CA ILE A 390 4.60 -8.99 1.56
C ILE A 390 5.25 -8.82 2.94
N VAL A 391 6.16 -9.73 3.28
CA VAL A 391 7.05 -9.63 4.44
C VAL A 391 8.51 -9.71 3.98
N ILE A 392 9.36 -8.95 4.65
CA ILE A 392 10.81 -9.04 4.57
C ILE A 392 11.30 -9.56 5.93
N GLN A 393 12.11 -10.61 5.90
CA GLN A 393 12.85 -11.09 7.07
C GLN A 393 14.34 -11.03 6.78
N ALA A 394 15.11 -10.48 7.71
CA ALA A 394 16.55 -10.38 7.58
C ALA A 394 17.22 -10.67 8.91
N LYS A 395 18.31 -11.45 8.88
CA LYS A 395 19.11 -11.78 10.05
C LYS A 395 20.58 -11.45 9.78
N LYS A 396 21.27 -10.89 10.78
CA LYS A 396 22.70 -10.63 10.68
C LYS A 396 23.44 -11.97 10.57
N ALA A 397 24.30 -12.08 9.56
CA ALA A 397 25.12 -13.27 9.30
C ALA A 397 26.16 -13.52 10.41
#